data_AF-A0A2D0AJY8-F1
#
_entry.id   AF-A0A2D0AJY8-F1
#
_cell.length_a   1.000
_cell.length_b   1.000
_cell.length_c   1.000
_cell.angle_alpha   90.00
_cell.angle_beta   90.00
_cell.angle_gamma   90.00
#
_symmetry.space_group_name_H-M   'P 1'
#
loop_
_entity.id
_entity.type
_entity.pdbx_description
1 polymer ?
#
loop_
_entity_poly.entity_id
_entity_poly.type
_entity_poly.pdbx_seq_one_letter_code
_entity_poly.pdbx_strand_id
1 'polypeptide(L)'
;MTDRLALHLVDTSPAPPAPARRAPLRWRPLLSALLLAGFYALPWLRWEGRQALLFDLTARRFDLFGWTLWPHDVGLLLGVAAVLATALVLLTNLAGRLWCGYACPQTLWSRLFRWIDHGTARWLPATGAARTVKHLLWLLVAAWTGITFVGFFSPIHGLVGTPWPPAWSGWETFWIVFYAAATWGNAGFLREHVCRELCPYARIHGMFCDSDTPRMHYHARRGEPRGPRVAGLGGVEARGRGLLDPTSASDYAFRAAHEAIAGPMPHFSADRLGDCLDCGDCVSVCPMALDVRAGPNADCIGCGDCQDACDARMRAWQFPPGLLRYARPSAMQHRPSRWVRPRTLAAAGTLLALLAIGLHHL
;
A
#
# COMPACT_ATOMS: atom_id res chain seq x y z
N MET A 1 10.54 -19.61 -60.88
CA MET A 1 9.97 -19.07 -59.62
C MET A 1 10.84 -19.55 -58.49
N THR A 2 11.90 -18.81 -58.18
CA THR A 2 12.88 -19.10 -57.11
C THR A 2 12.53 -18.25 -55.91
N ASP A 3 11.90 -18.87 -54.91
CA ASP A 3 11.51 -18.22 -53.68
C ASP A 3 12.73 -18.16 -52.74
N ARG A 4 13.25 -16.95 -52.50
CA ARG A 4 14.36 -16.71 -51.57
C ARG A 4 13.80 -16.66 -50.16
N LEU A 5 14.08 -17.69 -49.35
CA LEU A 5 13.92 -17.63 -47.90
C LEU A 5 14.79 -16.49 -47.34
N ALA A 6 14.15 -15.40 -46.92
CA ALA A 6 14.80 -14.34 -46.16
C ALA A 6 14.98 -14.80 -44.70
N LEU A 7 16.18 -15.28 -44.39
CA LEU A 7 16.59 -15.56 -43.02
C LEU A 7 16.71 -14.21 -42.28
N HIS A 8 15.72 -13.88 -41.45
CA HIS A 8 15.85 -12.77 -40.50
C HIS A 8 16.89 -13.15 -39.44
N LEU A 9 18.14 -12.73 -39.67
CA LEU A 9 19.19 -12.75 -38.66
C LEU A 9 18.71 -11.91 -37.47
N VAL A 10 18.53 -12.58 -36.33
CA VAL A 10 18.38 -11.94 -35.03
C VAL A 10 19.67 -11.14 -34.79
N ASP A 11 19.55 -9.82 -34.73
CA ASP A 11 20.66 -8.95 -34.33
C ASP A 11 21.09 -9.35 -32.90
N THR A 12 22.30 -9.89 -32.78
CA THR A 12 22.91 -10.35 -31.52
C THR A 12 23.75 -9.26 -30.86
N SER A 13 23.69 -8.02 -31.37
CA SER A 13 24.36 -6.88 -30.74
C SER A 13 23.89 -6.73 -29.29
N PRO A 14 24.81 -6.75 -28.30
CA PRO A 14 24.42 -6.54 -26.91
C PRO A 14 23.76 -5.18 -26.79
N ALA A 15 22.53 -5.17 -26.28
CA ALA A 15 21.81 -3.93 -26.00
C ALA A 15 22.70 -3.03 -25.14
N PRO A 16 22.83 -1.73 -25.46
CA PRO A 16 23.64 -0.82 -24.68
C PRO A 16 23.22 -0.87 -23.21
N PRO A 17 24.16 -0.84 -22.26
CA PRO A 17 23.84 -0.89 -20.84
C PRO A 17 22.83 0.21 -20.53
N ALA A 18 21.69 -0.19 -19.96
CA ALA A 18 20.64 0.76 -19.60
C ALA A 18 21.28 1.87 -18.75
N PRO A 19 21.05 3.15 -19.07
CA PRO A 19 21.64 4.25 -18.32
C PRO A 19 21.28 4.08 -16.84
N ALA A 20 22.25 4.30 -15.96
CA ALA A 20 22.05 4.31 -14.52
C ALA A 20 20.96 5.33 -14.19
N ARG A 21 19.70 4.87 -14.11
CA ARG A 21 18.57 5.73 -13.78
C ARG A 21 18.85 6.31 -12.40
N ARG A 22 18.80 7.64 -12.30
CA ARG A 22 18.78 8.37 -11.04
C ARG A 22 17.87 7.63 -10.06
N ALA A 23 18.30 7.45 -8.82
CA ALA A 23 17.47 6.85 -7.79
C ALA A 23 16.11 7.58 -7.82
N PRO A 24 15.00 6.89 -8.11
CA PRO A 24 13.72 7.55 -8.27
C PRO A 24 13.39 8.29 -6.97
N LEU A 25 12.87 9.51 -7.09
CA LEU A 25 12.32 10.24 -5.95
C LEU A 25 11.39 9.29 -5.19
N ARG A 26 11.66 9.06 -3.91
CA ARG A 26 10.84 8.19 -3.05
C ARG A 26 9.55 8.94 -2.72
N TRP A 27 8.61 8.98 -3.66
CA TRP A 27 7.34 9.69 -3.53
C TRP A 27 6.41 9.07 -2.48
N ARG A 28 6.54 7.76 -2.21
CA ARG A 28 5.71 7.04 -1.23
C ARG A 28 5.85 7.58 0.20
N PRO A 29 7.07 7.68 0.78
CA PRO A 29 7.23 8.28 2.10
C PRO A 29 6.84 9.75 2.12
N LEU A 30 7.08 10.50 1.04
CA LEU A 30 6.63 11.90 0.94
C LEU A 30 5.10 11.99 1.01
N LEU A 31 4.37 11.17 0.25
CA LEU A 31 2.91 11.12 0.30
C LEU A 31 2.40 10.76 1.71
N SER A 32 2.98 9.73 2.33
CA SER A 32 2.59 9.35 3.69
C SER A 32 2.86 10.46 4.71
N ALA A 33 3.98 11.19 4.58
CA ALA A 33 4.29 12.34 5.42
C ALA A 33 3.31 13.49 5.18
N LEU A 34 2.96 13.80 3.93
CA LEU A 34 1.98 14.85 3.59
C LEU A 34 0.58 14.53 4.13
N LEU A 35 0.12 13.28 4.01
CA LEU A 35 -1.19 12.87 4.53
C LEU A 35 -1.24 12.95 6.07
N LEU A 36 -0.18 12.50 6.75
CA LEU A 36 -0.07 12.62 8.21
C LEU A 36 0.02 14.08 8.66
N ALA A 37 0.83 14.89 7.98
CA ALA A 37 0.94 16.32 8.25
C ALA A 37 -0.40 17.03 8.05
N GLY A 38 -1.12 16.72 6.98
CA GLY A 38 -2.47 17.19 6.74
C GLY A 38 -3.42 16.82 7.89
N PHE A 39 -3.44 15.55 8.30
CA PHE A 39 -4.23 15.10 9.44
C PHE A 39 -3.92 15.87 10.73
N TYR A 40 -2.64 16.07 11.06
CA TYR A 40 -2.22 16.79 12.26
C TYR A 40 -2.47 18.30 12.19
N ALA A 41 -2.40 18.91 11.00
CA ALA A 41 -2.55 20.35 10.81
C ALA A 41 -4.01 20.79 10.67
N LEU A 42 -4.88 19.91 10.14
CA LEU A 42 -6.27 20.25 9.83
C LEU A 42 -7.08 20.83 11.00
N PRO A 43 -7.04 20.30 12.25
CA PRO A 43 -7.80 20.87 13.35
C PRO A 43 -7.26 22.24 13.81
N TRP A 44 -6.03 22.61 13.44
CA TRP A 44 -5.43 23.91 13.77
C TRP A 44 -5.79 25.00 12.78
N LEU A 45 -6.30 24.62 11.59
CA LEU A 45 -6.66 25.59 10.58
C LEU A 45 -7.81 26.45 11.08
N ARG A 46 -7.68 27.76 10.89
CA ARG A 46 -8.72 28.72 11.25
C ARG A 46 -9.35 29.33 10.01
N TRP A 47 -10.66 29.46 10.04
CA TRP A 47 -11.45 30.10 9.00
C TRP A 47 -12.39 31.09 9.67
N GLU A 48 -12.35 32.36 9.25
CA GLU A 48 -13.19 33.44 9.81
C GLU A 48 -13.15 33.52 11.35
N GLY A 49 -11.96 33.30 11.94
CA GLY A 49 -11.76 33.37 13.39
C GLY A 49 -12.19 32.12 14.16
N ARG A 50 -12.83 31.13 13.52
CA ARG A 50 -13.20 29.83 14.13
C ARG A 50 -12.30 28.70 13.62
N GLN A 51 -12.34 27.55 14.28
CA GLN A 51 -11.67 26.34 13.78
C GLN A 51 -12.34 25.90 12.47
N ALA A 52 -11.55 25.64 11.43
CA ALA A 52 -12.06 25.39 10.09
C ALA A 52 -12.76 24.04 9.97
N LEU A 53 -12.32 23.02 10.70
CA LEU A 53 -12.99 21.72 10.74
C LEU A 53 -13.21 21.31 12.20
N LEU A 54 -14.46 21.36 12.64
CA LEU A 54 -14.86 21.00 14.00
C LEU A 54 -16.22 20.29 13.98
N PHE A 55 -16.26 19.09 14.55
CA PHE A 55 -17.46 18.30 14.73
C PHE A 55 -17.95 18.37 16.18
N ASP A 56 -18.64 19.46 16.52
CA ASP A 56 -19.11 19.72 17.88
C ASP A 56 -20.38 18.89 18.19
N LEU A 57 -20.17 17.74 18.81
CA LEU A 57 -21.26 16.82 19.19
C LEU A 57 -22.14 17.40 20.30
N THR A 58 -21.61 18.25 21.17
CA THR A 58 -22.34 18.84 22.29
C THR A 58 -23.31 19.90 21.79
N ALA A 59 -22.84 20.79 20.91
CA ALA A 59 -23.69 21.80 20.26
C ALA A 59 -24.53 21.23 19.11
N ARG A 60 -24.31 19.97 18.72
CA ARG A 60 -24.92 19.31 17.55
C ARG A 60 -24.70 20.15 16.27
N ARG A 61 -23.48 20.65 16.12
CA ARG A 61 -23.05 21.57 15.05
C ARG A 61 -21.79 21.04 14.40
N PHE A 62 -21.74 21.00 13.08
CA PHE A 62 -20.55 20.62 12.34
C PHE A 62 -20.05 21.79 11.49
N ASP A 63 -18.88 22.32 11.82
CA ASP A 63 -18.25 23.43 11.12
C ASP A 63 -17.24 22.88 10.08
N LEU A 64 -17.45 23.21 8.80
CA LEU A 64 -16.67 22.77 7.64
C LEU A 64 -16.31 23.97 6.75
N PHE A 65 -15.11 24.53 6.93
CA PHE A 65 -14.52 25.60 6.10
C PHE A 65 -15.46 26.79 5.85
N GLY A 66 -16.07 27.30 6.93
CA GLY A 66 -17.03 28.42 6.87
C GLY A 66 -18.49 27.99 6.74
N TRP A 67 -18.78 26.71 6.44
CA TRP A 67 -20.14 26.18 6.47
C TRP A 67 -20.45 25.61 7.85
N THR A 68 -21.64 25.90 8.36
CA THR A 68 -22.13 25.36 9.63
C THR A 68 -23.33 24.47 9.37
N LEU A 69 -23.18 23.17 9.57
CA LEU A 69 -24.23 22.17 9.38
C LEU A 69 -24.92 21.86 10.72
N TRP A 70 -26.24 21.89 10.69
CA TRP A 70 -27.10 21.57 11.82
C TRP A 70 -27.72 20.16 11.65
N PRO A 71 -28.43 19.61 12.66
CA PRO A 71 -28.99 18.27 12.59
C PRO A 71 -29.98 18.05 11.44
N HIS A 72 -30.63 19.10 10.96
CA HIS A 72 -31.53 19.04 9.80
C HIS A 72 -30.74 18.87 8.48
N ASP A 73 -29.46 19.23 8.46
CA ASP A 73 -28.55 19.13 7.30
C ASP A 73 -27.77 17.80 7.28
N VAL A 74 -28.12 16.84 8.16
CA VAL A 74 -27.48 15.51 8.20
C VAL A 74 -27.55 14.78 6.86
N GLY A 75 -28.58 15.06 6.05
CA GLY A 75 -28.68 14.56 4.68
C GLY A 75 -27.47 14.92 3.82
N LEU A 76 -26.90 16.12 3.97
CA LEU A 76 -25.70 16.54 3.25
C LEU A 76 -24.47 15.74 3.70
N LEU A 77 -24.31 15.51 5.00
CA LEU A 77 -23.21 14.69 5.54
C LEU A 77 -23.28 13.25 5.04
N LEU A 78 -24.48 12.66 5.03
CA LEU A 78 -24.70 11.33 4.47
C LEU A 78 -24.43 11.30 2.96
N GLY A 79 -24.81 12.35 2.23
CA GLY A 79 -24.49 12.52 0.81
C GLY A 79 -22.98 12.57 0.55
N VAL A 80 -22.24 13.40 1.30
CA VAL A 80 -20.77 13.47 1.22
C VAL A 80 -20.14 12.12 1.55
N ALA A 81 -20.61 11.43 2.60
CA ALA A 81 -20.13 10.10 2.94
C ALA A 81 -20.39 9.08 1.82
N ALA A 82 -21.56 9.13 1.18
CA ALA A 82 -21.90 8.27 0.04
C ALA A 82 -21.02 8.55 -1.18
N VAL A 83 -20.74 9.82 -1.48
CA VAL A 83 -19.79 10.22 -2.54
C VAL A 83 -18.40 9.66 -2.25
N LEU A 84 -17.87 9.86 -1.03
CA LEU A 84 -16.56 9.36 -0.64
C LEU A 84 -16.48 7.82 -0.70
N ALA A 85 -17.51 7.13 -0.23
CA ALA A 85 -17.59 5.67 -0.30
C ALA A 85 -17.61 5.16 -1.75
N THR A 86 -18.41 5.78 -2.61
CA THR A 86 -18.50 5.41 -4.04
C THR A 86 -17.20 5.74 -4.77
N ALA A 87 -16.57 6.87 -4.46
CA ALA A 87 -15.26 7.22 -5.00
C ALA A 87 -14.18 6.21 -4.58
N LEU A 88 -14.21 5.73 -3.34
CA LEU A 88 -13.33 4.65 -2.90
C LEU A 88 -13.60 3.34 -3.65
N VAL A 89 -14.86 2.97 -3.90
CA VAL A 89 -15.22 1.80 -4.72
C VAL A 89 -14.68 1.94 -6.13
N LEU A 90 -14.87 3.10 -6.76
CA LEU A 90 -14.36 3.38 -8.10
C LEU A 90 -12.84 3.30 -8.15
N LEU A 91 -12.15 3.92 -7.19
CA LEU A 91 -10.70 3.84 -7.04
C LEU A 91 -10.24 2.39 -6.87
N THR A 92 -10.96 1.60 -6.08
CA THR A 92 -10.66 0.18 -5.85
C THR A 92 -10.77 -0.63 -7.13
N ASN A 93 -11.85 -0.42 -7.89
CA ASN A 93 -12.06 -1.12 -9.15
C ASN A 93 -11.00 -0.74 -10.20
N LEU A 94 -10.63 0.54 -10.30
CA LEU A 94 -9.67 1.05 -11.29
C LEU A 94 -8.22 0.70 -10.95
N ALA A 95 -7.85 0.81 -9.68
CA ALA A 95 -6.46 0.79 -9.25
C ALA A 95 -6.14 -0.32 -8.25
N GLY A 96 -7.11 -1.13 -7.83
CA GLY A 96 -6.93 -2.18 -6.82
C GLY A 96 -6.79 -1.60 -5.42
N ARG A 97 -5.90 -2.16 -4.61
CA ARG A 97 -5.75 -1.82 -3.19
C ARG A 97 -4.85 -0.60 -2.91
N LEU A 98 -4.76 0.37 -3.83
CA LEU A 98 -3.92 1.56 -3.62
C LEU A 98 -4.32 2.36 -2.37
N TRP A 99 -5.61 2.44 -2.03
CA TRP A 99 -6.02 3.06 -0.76
C TRP A 99 -5.30 2.43 0.43
N CYS A 100 -5.36 1.09 0.55
CA CYS A 100 -4.67 0.35 1.61
C CYS A 100 -3.16 0.54 1.54
N GLY A 101 -2.57 0.55 0.35
CA GLY A 101 -1.12 0.63 0.17
C GLY A 101 -0.51 2.01 0.47
N TYR A 102 -1.31 3.09 0.47
CA TYR A 102 -0.77 4.45 0.43
C TYR A 102 -1.45 5.46 1.36
N ALA A 103 -2.76 5.35 1.60
CA ALA A 103 -3.53 6.41 2.26
C ALA A 103 -4.33 5.94 3.48
N CYS A 104 -4.59 4.65 3.63
CA CYS A 104 -5.37 4.18 4.77
C CYS A 104 -4.63 4.47 6.10
N PRO A 105 -5.36 4.78 7.18
CA PRO A 105 -4.77 5.06 8.49
C PRO A 105 -3.75 4.00 8.90
N GLN A 106 -4.15 2.74 8.89
CA GLN A 106 -3.27 1.64 9.33
C GLN A 106 -1.90 1.65 8.65
N THR A 107 -1.83 1.97 7.35
CA THR A 107 -0.58 2.07 6.60
C THR A 107 0.23 3.32 6.97
N LEU A 108 -0.42 4.48 7.13
CA LEU A 108 0.25 5.73 7.50
C LEU A 108 0.99 5.61 8.84
N TRP A 109 0.29 5.20 9.88
CA TRP A 109 0.88 5.03 11.21
C TRP A 109 1.89 3.87 11.27
N SER A 110 1.61 2.74 10.61
CA SER A 110 2.57 1.63 10.57
C SER A 110 3.87 1.99 9.82
N ARG A 111 3.79 2.80 8.77
CA ARG A 111 4.98 3.32 8.08
C ARG A 111 5.76 4.28 8.96
N LEU A 112 5.08 5.18 9.66
CA LEU A 112 5.71 6.10 10.60
C LEU A 112 6.44 5.34 11.72
N PHE A 113 5.79 4.33 12.32
CA PHE A 113 6.38 3.53 13.39
C PHE A 113 7.60 2.74 12.93
N ARG A 114 7.56 2.14 11.72
CA ARG A 114 8.72 1.48 11.11
C ARG A 114 9.84 2.47 10.76
N TRP A 115 9.50 3.67 10.32
CA TRP A 115 10.49 4.71 10.07
C TRP A 115 11.22 5.12 11.35
N ILE A 116 10.49 5.25 12.47
CA ILE A 116 11.08 5.45 13.81
C ILE A 116 11.98 4.28 14.17
N ASP A 117 11.53 3.03 13.98
CA ASP A 117 12.31 1.82 14.29
C ASP A 117 13.64 1.76 13.54
N HIS A 118 13.61 2.01 12.22
CA HIS A 118 14.82 2.06 11.40
C HIS A 118 15.69 3.31 11.69
N GLY A 119 15.09 4.38 12.21
CA GLY A 119 15.80 5.57 12.68
C GLY A 119 16.58 5.27 13.95
N THR A 120 15.90 4.79 14.99
CA THR A 120 16.52 4.48 16.28
C THR A 120 17.60 3.42 16.17
N ALA A 121 17.39 2.38 15.34
CA ALA A 121 18.41 1.36 15.09
C ALA A 121 19.68 1.89 14.39
N ARG A 122 19.59 3.02 13.67
CA ARG A 122 20.76 3.70 13.06
C ARG A 122 21.43 4.67 14.02
N TRP A 123 20.64 5.37 14.83
CA TRP A 123 21.15 6.48 15.66
C TRP A 123 21.67 6.01 17.02
N LEU A 124 21.21 4.86 17.50
CA LEU A 124 21.53 4.37 18.83
C LEU A 124 22.16 2.97 18.76
N PRO A 125 23.13 2.67 19.65
CA PRO A 125 23.67 1.32 19.77
C PRO A 125 22.57 0.35 20.21
N ALA A 126 22.67 -0.92 19.78
CA ALA A 126 21.72 -1.99 20.04
C ALA A 126 21.70 -2.40 21.53
N THR A 127 21.21 -1.50 22.37
CA THR A 127 21.15 -1.57 23.84
C THR A 127 19.72 -1.38 24.30
N GLY A 128 19.46 -1.59 25.60
CA GLY A 128 18.15 -1.28 26.20
C GLY A 128 17.68 0.16 25.94
N ALA A 129 18.61 1.11 25.84
CA ALA A 129 18.31 2.51 25.54
C ALA A 129 17.62 2.70 24.17
N ALA A 130 18.07 1.99 23.12
CA ALA A 130 17.44 2.07 21.79
C ALA A 130 15.99 1.59 21.82
N ARG A 131 15.70 0.53 22.60
CA ARG A 131 14.34 0.02 22.81
C ARG A 131 13.49 1.05 23.55
N THR A 132 14.01 1.63 24.63
CA THR A 132 13.29 2.65 25.41
C THR A 132 12.97 3.88 24.55
N VAL A 133 13.95 4.43 23.83
CA VAL A 133 13.75 5.59 22.96
C VAL A 133 12.72 5.30 21.87
N LYS A 134 12.78 4.13 21.22
CA LYS A 134 11.77 3.70 20.24
C LYS A 134 10.36 3.74 20.81
N HIS A 135 10.14 3.11 21.96
CA HIS A 135 8.79 3.06 22.56
C HIS A 135 8.33 4.42 23.06
N LEU A 136 9.22 5.26 23.58
CA LEU A 136 8.90 6.65 23.94
C LEU A 136 8.46 7.45 22.71
N LEU A 137 9.17 7.36 21.59
CA LEU A 137 8.78 8.03 20.34
C LEU A 137 7.43 7.52 19.82
N TRP A 138 7.16 6.22 19.88
CA TRP A 138 5.86 5.66 19.54
C TRP A 138 4.74 6.18 20.44
N LEU A 139 4.97 6.26 21.75
CA LEU A 139 4.02 6.80 22.72
C LEU A 139 3.75 8.29 22.48
N LEU A 140 4.78 9.09 22.17
CA LEU A 140 4.62 10.51 21.86
C LEU A 140 3.76 10.70 20.60
N VAL A 141 4.04 9.96 19.53
CA VAL A 141 3.23 10.00 18.30
C VAL A 141 1.79 9.56 18.58
N ALA A 142 1.60 8.50 19.35
CA ALA A 142 0.29 7.98 19.70
C ALA A 142 -0.52 8.96 20.57
N ALA A 143 0.11 9.56 21.58
CA ALA A 143 -0.50 10.58 22.43
C ALA A 143 -0.93 11.80 21.59
N TRP A 144 -0.05 12.28 20.71
CA TRP A 144 -0.38 13.39 19.81
C TRP A 144 -1.49 13.01 18.83
N THR A 145 -1.52 11.76 18.35
CA THR A 145 -2.61 11.24 17.51
C THR A 145 -3.94 11.26 18.26
N GLY A 146 -3.96 10.85 19.53
CA GLY A 146 -5.15 10.90 20.38
C GLY A 146 -5.67 12.33 20.57
N ILE A 147 -4.77 13.26 20.91
CA ILE A 147 -5.10 14.70 21.05
C ILE A 147 -5.65 15.25 19.73
N THR A 148 -5.02 14.94 18.60
CA THR A 148 -5.45 15.41 17.27
C THR A 148 -6.82 14.85 16.90
N PHE A 149 -7.07 13.56 17.14
CA PHE A 149 -8.38 12.95 16.89
C PHE A 149 -9.48 13.64 17.68
N VAL A 150 -9.27 13.85 18.98
CA VAL A 150 -10.23 14.58 19.81
C VAL A 150 -10.32 16.05 19.41
N GLY A 151 -9.25 16.63 18.87
CA GLY A 151 -9.22 17.98 18.28
C GLY A 151 -10.17 18.20 17.12
N PHE A 152 -10.68 17.15 16.48
CA PHE A 152 -11.76 17.26 15.49
C PHE A 152 -13.14 17.37 16.13
N PHE A 153 -13.29 17.11 17.43
CA PHE A 153 -14.58 17.12 18.14
C PHE A 153 -14.64 18.16 19.28
N SER A 154 -13.50 18.41 19.94
CA SER A 154 -13.28 19.50 20.88
C SER A 154 -12.29 20.52 20.28
N PRO A 155 -12.44 21.83 20.54
CA PRO A 155 -11.51 22.84 20.04
C PRO A 155 -10.05 22.55 20.41
N ILE A 156 -9.18 22.36 19.40
CA ILE A 156 -7.80 21.90 19.61
C ILE A 156 -6.96 22.85 20.47
N HIS A 157 -7.19 24.16 20.34
CA HIS A 157 -6.51 25.16 21.14
C HIS A 157 -6.85 25.03 22.63
N GLY A 158 -8.06 24.59 22.98
CA GLY A 158 -8.45 24.31 24.36
C GLY A 158 -7.77 23.05 24.89
N LEU A 159 -7.59 22.03 24.05
CA LEU A 159 -6.93 20.79 24.44
C LEU A 159 -5.44 20.97 24.74
N VAL A 160 -4.74 21.80 23.96
CA VAL A 160 -3.28 21.99 24.06
C VAL A 160 -2.90 23.25 24.85
N GLY A 161 -3.74 24.28 24.85
CA GLY A 161 -3.46 25.58 25.51
C GLY A 161 -3.75 25.61 27.01
N THR A 162 -4.08 24.48 27.63
CA THR A 162 -4.33 24.40 29.08
C THR A 162 -3.02 24.31 29.87
N PRO A 163 -2.93 24.93 31.06
CA PRO A 163 -1.76 24.79 31.92
C PRO A 163 -1.56 23.33 32.33
N TRP A 164 -0.31 22.91 32.58
CA TRP A 164 -0.02 21.54 33.02
C TRP A 164 -0.31 21.38 34.53
N PRO A 165 -1.03 20.33 34.96
CA PRO A 165 -1.65 19.28 34.14
C PRO A 165 -2.91 19.77 33.40
N PRO A 166 -3.13 19.35 32.15
CA PRO A 166 -4.25 19.82 31.35
C PRO A 166 -5.58 19.47 32.02
N ALA A 167 -6.48 20.46 32.09
CA ALA A 167 -7.81 20.31 32.69
C ALA A 167 -8.83 19.73 31.69
N TRP A 168 -8.50 18.59 31.09
CA TRP A 168 -9.40 17.89 30.17
C TRP A 168 -10.64 17.37 30.91
N SER A 169 -11.78 17.41 30.26
CA SER A 169 -12.99 16.73 30.75
C SER A 169 -12.77 15.20 30.82
N GLY A 170 -13.59 14.50 31.60
CA GLY A 170 -13.56 13.03 31.65
C GLY A 170 -13.76 12.38 30.28
N TRP A 171 -14.61 12.98 29.44
CA TRP A 171 -14.84 12.55 28.05
C TRP A 171 -13.59 12.70 27.19
N GLU A 172 -12.96 13.88 27.20
CA GLU A 172 -11.73 14.13 26.43
C GLU A 172 -10.59 13.23 26.87
N THR A 173 -10.40 13.09 28.19
CA THR A 173 -9.37 12.22 28.77
C THR A 173 -9.54 10.78 28.29
N PHE A 174 -10.76 10.25 28.36
CA PHE A 174 -11.06 8.89 27.91
C PHE A 174 -10.71 8.70 26.43
N TRP A 175 -11.18 9.57 25.53
CA TRP A 175 -10.95 9.40 24.10
C TRP A 175 -9.52 9.66 23.66
N ILE A 176 -8.83 10.63 24.27
CA ILE A 176 -7.39 10.87 24.01
C ILE A 176 -6.60 9.61 24.37
N VAL A 177 -6.81 9.07 25.58
CA VAL A 177 -6.12 7.85 26.02
C VAL A 177 -6.51 6.65 25.17
N PHE A 178 -7.79 6.49 24.86
CA PHE A 178 -8.28 5.40 24.01
C PHE A 178 -7.66 5.43 22.62
N TYR A 179 -7.71 6.55 21.91
CA TYR A 179 -7.14 6.67 20.57
C TYR A 179 -5.61 6.58 20.58
N ALA A 180 -4.95 7.09 21.63
CA ALA A 180 -3.51 6.89 21.81
C ALA A 180 -3.17 5.41 22.00
N ALA A 181 -3.87 4.70 22.90
CA ALA A 181 -3.67 3.28 23.13
C ALA A 181 -3.97 2.45 21.86
N ALA A 182 -5.06 2.75 21.16
CA ALA A 182 -5.42 2.11 19.91
C ALA A 182 -4.37 2.36 18.82
N THR A 183 -3.86 3.59 18.66
CA THR A 183 -2.80 3.91 17.70
C THR A 183 -1.52 3.15 18.01
N TRP A 184 -1.10 3.17 19.28
CA TRP A 184 0.08 2.47 19.75
C TRP A 184 -0.02 0.95 19.56
N GLY A 185 -1.16 0.34 19.93
CA GLY A 185 -1.43 -1.08 19.77
C GLY A 185 -1.49 -1.52 18.30
N ASN A 186 -2.30 -0.84 17.50
CA ASN A 186 -2.57 -1.19 16.11
C ASN A 186 -1.36 -0.99 15.21
N ALA A 187 -0.66 0.13 15.35
CA ALA A 187 0.51 0.43 14.53
C ALA A 187 1.81 -0.16 15.07
N GLY A 188 1.89 -0.47 16.37
CA GLY A 188 3.06 -1.06 17.00
C GLY A 188 3.13 -2.58 16.87
N PHE A 189 2.02 -3.26 17.18
CA PHE A 189 2.02 -4.71 17.44
C PHE A 189 1.03 -5.47 16.55
N LEU A 190 -0.16 -4.94 16.30
CA LEU A 190 -1.26 -5.67 15.67
C LEU A 190 -1.38 -5.43 14.16
N ARG A 191 -0.28 -5.13 13.46
CA ARG A 191 -0.34 -4.64 12.07
C ARG A 191 -1.07 -5.58 11.12
N GLU A 192 -0.72 -6.87 11.17
CA GLU A 192 -1.29 -7.90 10.30
C GLU A 192 -2.74 -8.22 10.67
N HIS A 193 -3.03 -8.37 11.96
CA HIS A 193 -4.37 -8.66 12.47
C HIS A 193 -5.37 -7.56 12.14
N VAL A 194 -4.97 -6.27 12.26
CA VAL A 194 -5.86 -5.17 11.89
C VAL A 194 -6.27 -5.27 10.41
N CYS A 195 -5.32 -5.57 9.52
CA CYS A 195 -5.59 -5.65 8.09
C CYS A 195 -6.36 -6.93 7.69
N ARG A 196 -6.11 -8.08 8.32
CA ARG A 196 -6.75 -9.36 8.00
C ARG A 196 -8.11 -9.55 8.66
N GLU A 197 -8.23 -9.19 9.94
CA GLU A 197 -9.35 -9.58 10.78
C GLU A 197 -10.26 -8.39 11.13
N LEU A 198 -9.68 -7.27 11.55
CA LEU A 198 -10.45 -6.13 12.05
C LEU A 198 -11.03 -5.25 10.92
N CYS A 199 -10.28 -5.09 9.83
CA CYS A 199 -10.64 -4.16 8.76
C CYS A 199 -11.86 -4.66 7.96
N PRO A 200 -13.02 -3.99 8.02
CA PRO A 200 -14.19 -4.41 7.26
C PRO A 200 -13.96 -4.25 5.75
N TYR A 201 -13.25 -3.19 5.35
CA TYR A 201 -12.93 -2.92 3.94
C TYR A 201 -12.12 -4.05 3.31
N ALA A 202 -11.17 -4.66 4.03
CA ALA A 202 -10.36 -5.76 3.52
C ALA A 202 -11.22 -6.97 3.10
N ARG A 203 -12.32 -7.24 3.82
CA ARG A 203 -13.24 -8.34 3.52
C ARG A 203 -14.13 -8.06 2.32
N ILE A 204 -14.65 -6.85 2.19
CA ILE A 204 -15.57 -6.48 1.10
C ILE A 204 -14.85 -6.08 -0.19
N HIS A 205 -13.55 -5.76 -0.15
CA HIS A 205 -12.83 -5.22 -1.31
C HIS A 205 -12.94 -6.09 -2.57
N GLY A 206 -12.99 -7.42 -2.40
CA GLY A 206 -12.99 -8.38 -3.50
C GLY A 206 -14.24 -8.25 -4.37
N MET A 207 -15.35 -7.78 -3.80
CA MET A 207 -16.61 -7.53 -4.51
C MET A 207 -16.48 -6.41 -5.55
N PHE A 208 -15.53 -5.49 -5.35
CA PHE A 208 -15.27 -4.37 -6.25
C PHE A 208 -14.22 -4.68 -7.31
N CYS A 209 -13.53 -5.83 -7.20
CA CYS A 209 -12.46 -6.24 -8.10
C CYS A 209 -12.97 -7.17 -9.22
N ASP A 210 -12.22 -7.22 -10.31
CA ASP A 210 -12.44 -8.09 -11.48
C ASP A 210 -11.09 -8.54 -12.08
N SER A 211 -11.12 -9.31 -13.17
CA SER A 211 -9.93 -9.83 -13.84
C SER A 211 -9.02 -8.77 -14.46
N ASP A 212 -9.49 -7.53 -14.57
CA ASP A 212 -8.73 -6.38 -15.08
C ASP A 212 -8.35 -5.40 -13.95
N THR A 213 -8.65 -5.72 -12.70
CA THR A 213 -8.27 -4.89 -11.56
C THR A 213 -6.79 -5.10 -11.24
N PRO A 214 -5.96 -4.03 -11.25
CA PRO A 214 -4.53 -4.16 -10.99
C PRO A 214 -4.24 -4.73 -9.60
N ARG A 215 -3.24 -5.62 -9.52
CA ARG A 215 -2.73 -6.15 -8.26
C ARG A 215 -1.26 -6.56 -8.38
N MET A 216 -0.68 -6.92 -7.25
CA MET A 216 0.71 -7.34 -7.20
C MET A 216 0.87 -8.77 -7.73
N HIS A 217 1.80 -8.96 -8.66
CA HIS A 217 2.04 -10.26 -9.28
C HIS A 217 3.51 -10.61 -9.39
N TYR A 218 3.78 -11.91 -9.35
CA TYR A 218 5.06 -12.53 -9.66
C TYR A 218 5.06 -13.17 -11.05
N HIS A 219 6.10 -12.88 -11.84
CA HIS A 219 6.26 -13.40 -13.19
C HIS A 219 6.92 -14.79 -13.17
N ALA A 220 6.17 -15.79 -12.70
CA ALA A 220 6.65 -17.16 -12.50
C ALA A 220 7.28 -17.77 -13.76
N ARG A 221 6.74 -17.48 -14.95
CA ARG A 221 7.27 -18.00 -16.23
C ARG A 221 8.73 -17.61 -16.48
N ARG A 222 9.14 -16.47 -15.96
CA ARG A 222 10.51 -15.97 -16.03
C ARG A 222 11.30 -16.36 -14.78
N GLY A 223 10.68 -16.29 -13.61
CA GLY A 223 11.35 -16.42 -12.31
C GLY A 223 11.66 -17.86 -11.90
N GLU A 224 10.85 -18.83 -12.31
CA GLU A 224 10.95 -20.23 -11.86
C GLU A 224 11.71 -21.14 -12.85
N PRO A 225 12.30 -22.26 -12.41
CA PRO A 225 12.53 -22.60 -11.00
C PRO A 225 13.56 -21.65 -10.40
N ARG A 226 13.25 -21.11 -9.23
CA ARG A 226 14.10 -20.14 -8.54
C ARG A 226 15.27 -20.81 -7.82
N GLY A 227 16.37 -20.07 -7.65
CA GLY A 227 17.52 -20.56 -6.92
C GLY A 227 18.74 -19.64 -7.00
N PRO A 228 19.75 -19.88 -6.14
CA PRO A 228 20.96 -19.08 -6.10
C PRO A 228 21.76 -19.24 -7.41
N ARG A 229 22.38 -18.14 -7.86
CA ARG A 229 23.23 -18.09 -9.05
C ARG A 229 24.29 -17.02 -8.92
N VAL A 230 25.28 -17.03 -9.81
CA VAL A 230 26.27 -15.97 -9.96
C VAL A 230 25.68 -14.75 -10.69
N ALA A 231 26.21 -13.56 -10.39
CA ALA A 231 25.81 -12.30 -11.01
C ALA A 231 26.27 -12.21 -12.47
N GLY A 232 25.61 -11.37 -13.27
CA GLY A 232 26.09 -11.01 -14.62
C GLY A 232 25.76 -12.02 -15.74
N LEU A 233 25.05 -13.11 -15.46
CA LEU A 233 24.65 -14.09 -16.48
C LEU A 233 23.50 -13.62 -17.40
N GLY A 234 22.94 -12.44 -17.16
CA GLY A 234 21.76 -11.94 -17.87
C GLY A 234 20.47 -12.73 -17.54
N GLY A 235 19.35 -12.29 -18.13
CA GLY A 235 18.04 -12.92 -17.94
C GLY A 235 17.87 -14.22 -18.73
N VAL A 236 16.77 -14.93 -18.48
CA VAL A 236 16.44 -16.21 -19.16
C VAL A 236 16.48 -16.16 -20.69
N GLU A 237 16.18 -15.01 -21.31
CA GLU A 237 16.25 -14.82 -22.77
C GLU A 237 17.70 -14.75 -23.26
N ALA A 238 18.55 -13.98 -22.57
CA ALA A 238 19.98 -13.86 -22.88
C ALA A 238 20.73 -15.19 -22.75
N ARG A 239 20.20 -16.12 -21.94
CA ARG A 239 20.77 -17.46 -21.74
C ARG A 239 20.17 -18.54 -22.65
N GLY A 240 19.28 -18.19 -23.59
CA GLY A 240 18.65 -19.16 -24.49
C GLY A 240 17.64 -20.12 -23.84
N ARG A 241 17.31 -19.93 -22.56
CA ARG A 241 16.35 -20.75 -21.80
C ARG A 241 14.90 -20.38 -22.10
N GLY A 242 14.65 -19.08 -22.34
CA GLY A 242 13.32 -18.55 -22.64
C GLY A 242 12.37 -18.53 -21.45
N LEU A 243 11.08 -18.30 -21.71
CA LEU A 243 10.02 -18.34 -20.70
C LEU A 243 9.46 -19.77 -20.59
N LEU A 244 9.19 -20.21 -19.36
CA LEU A 244 8.44 -21.43 -19.13
C LEU A 244 7.02 -21.33 -19.70
N ASP A 245 6.42 -22.47 -20.01
CA ASP A 245 4.98 -22.55 -20.21
C ASP A 245 4.23 -22.20 -18.90
N PRO A 246 2.99 -21.71 -18.97
CA PRO A 246 2.25 -21.28 -17.79
C PRO A 246 2.02 -22.37 -16.75
N THR A 247 1.87 -23.63 -17.18
CA THR A 247 1.57 -24.76 -16.29
C THR A 247 2.79 -25.12 -15.47
N SER A 248 3.94 -25.37 -16.12
CA SER A 248 5.19 -25.68 -15.41
C SER A 248 5.63 -24.53 -14.51
N ALA A 249 5.46 -23.28 -14.95
CA ALA A 249 5.77 -22.11 -14.12
C ALA A 249 4.92 -22.05 -12.84
N SER A 250 3.64 -22.38 -12.94
CA SER A 250 2.72 -22.40 -11.80
C SER A 250 3.02 -23.57 -10.87
N ASP A 251 3.35 -24.74 -11.43
CA ASP A 251 3.78 -25.92 -10.66
C ASP A 251 5.04 -25.61 -9.84
N TYR A 252 6.10 -25.10 -10.45
CA TYR A 252 7.32 -24.73 -9.73
C TYR A 252 7.07 -23.68 -8.64
N ALA A 253 6.28 -22.65 -8.93
CA ALA A 253 5.94 -21.62 -7.94
C ALA A 253 5.15 -22.21 -6.77
N PHE A 254 4.21 -23.12 -7.04
CA PHE A 254 3.41 -23.81 -6.04
C PHE A 254 4.31 -24.69 -5.15
N ARG A 255 5.13 -25.56 -5.75
CA ARG A 255 6.00 -26.49 -5.03
C ARG A 255 7.03 -25.74 -4.17
N ALA A 256 7.62 -24.68 -4.70
CA ALA A 256 8.57 -23.85 -3.98
C ALA A 256 7.95 -23.02 -2.84
N ALA A 257 6.62 -22.84 -2.83
CA ALA A 257 5.90 -22.17 -1.75
C ALA A 257 5.31 -23.14 -0.71
N HIS A 258 5.17 -24.43 -1.07
CA HIS A 258 4.49 -25.45 -0.26
C HIS A 258 5.36 -26.69 -0.09
N GLU A 259 6.62 -26.50 0.34
CA GLU A 259 7.58 -27.59 0.54
C GLU A 259 7.02 -28.70 1.44
N ALA A 260 6.26 -28.35 2.47
CA ALA A 260 5.62 -29.31 3.37
C ALA A 260 4.68 -30.31 2.67
N ILE A 261 4.12 -29.93 1.51
CA ILE A 261 3.18 -30.75 0.73
C ILE A 261 3.89 -31.32 -0.50
N ALA A 262 4.74 -30.54 -1.16
CA ALA A 262 5.35 -30.88 -2.44
C ALA A 262 6.72 -31.57 -2.33
N GLY A 263 7.28 -31.65 -1.12
CA GLY A 263 8.66 -32.04 -0.87
C GLY A 263 9.69 -30.97 -1.28
N PRO A 264 10.98 -31.22 -1.00
CA PRO A 264 12.04 -30.29 -1.37
C PRO A 264 12.16 -30.16 -2.88
N MET A 265 12.45 -28.94 -3.34
CA MET A 265 12.71 -28.68 -4.76
C MET A 265 14.00 -29.37 -5.21
N PRO A 266 14.02 -29.99 -6.40
CA PRO A 266 15.24 -30.57 -6.93
C PRO A 266 16.26 -29.47 -7.22
N HIS A 267 17.55 -29.80 -7.13
CA HIS A 267 18.60 -28.88 -7.52
C HIS A 267 18.66 -28.79 -9.05
N PHE A 268 18.53 -27.56 -9.56
CA PHE A 268 18.64 -27.27 -10.99
C PHE A 268 20.03 -26.72 -11.31
N SER A 269 20.55 -27.11 -12.47
CA SER A 269 21.74 -26.49 -13.04
C SER A 269 21.49 -25.02 -13.42
N ALA A 270 22.56 -24.22 -13.48
CA ALA A 270 22.45 -22.77 -13.67
C ALA A 270 21.72 -22.35 -14.95
N ASP A 271 21.83 -23.17 -16.02
CA ASP A 271 21.16 -23.00 -17.31
C ASP A 271 19.63 -23.23 -17.22
N ARG A 272 19.16 -24.03 -16.25
CA ARG A 272 17.73 -24.36 -16.08
C ARG A 272 16.97 -23.43 -15.15
N LEU A 273 17.67 -22.74 -14.26
CA LEU A 273 17.06 -21.82 -13.30
C LEU A 273 16.37 -20.63 -14.00
N GLY A 274 15.23 -20.17 -13.49
CA GLY A 274 14.57 -18.92 -13.88
C GLY A 274 15.15 -17.71 -13.14
N ASP A 275 14.86 -16.48 -13.51
CA ASP A 275 15.54 -15.25 -13.04
C ASP A 275 15.43 -14.95 -11.53
N CYS A 276 14.55 -15.61 -10.78
CA CYS A 276 14.44 -15.38 -9.34
C CYS A 276 15.62 -16.01 -8.59
N LEU A 277 16.32 -15.21 -7.80
CA LEU A 277 17.50 -15.62 -7.01
C LEU A 277 17.16 -16.31 -5.68
N ASP A 278 15.86 -16.46 -5.38
CA ASP A 278 15.34 -17.00 -4.12
C ASP A 278 15.88 -16.34 -2.82
N CYS A 279 16.30 -15.07 -2.91
CA CYS A 279 16.92 -14.33 -1.79
C CYS A 279 15.98 -13.94 -0.64
N GLY A 280 14.66 -14.05 -0.81
CA GLY A 280 13.69 -13.68 0.24
C GLY A 280 13.48 -12.17 0.48
N ASP A 281 14.23 -11.27 -0.17
CA ASP A 281 14.12 -9.82 0.04
C ASP A 281 12.68 -9.31 -0.06
N CYS A 282 11.93 -9.76 -1.09
CA CYS A 282 10.55 -9.37 -1.32
C CYS A 282 9.58 -9.78 -0.19
N VAL A 283 9.88 -10.88 0.51
CA VAL A 283 9.12 -11.37 1.67
C VAL A 283 9.48 -10.55 2.90
N SER A 284 10.79 -10.30 3.10
CA SER A 284 11.29 -9.54 4.27
C SER A 284 10.75 -8.11 4.36
N VAL A 285 10.52 -7.46 3.22
CA VAL A 285 9.99 -6.08 3.17
C VAL A 285 8.46 -6.02 3.21
N CYS A 286 7.78 -7.16 3.11
CA CYS A 286 6.33 -7.21 3.04
C CYS A 286 5.71 -6.92 4.42
N PRO A 287 4.94 -5.82 4.60
CA PRO A 287 4.35 -5.49 5.90
C PRO A 287 3.26 -6.48 6.35
N MET A 288 2.82 -7.36 5.46
CA MET A 288 1.82 -8.39 5.68
C MET A 288 2.44 -9.80 5.81
N ALA A 289 3.77 -9.90 5.83
CA ALA A 289 4.52 -11.16 5.86
C ALA A 289 4.08 -12.17 4.78
N LEU A 290 3.78 -11.67 3.58
CA LEU A 290 3.33 -12.49 2.45
C LEU A 290 4.51 -12.90 1.57
N ASP A 291 4.54 -14.16 1.15
CA ASP A 291 5.32 -14.56 -0.02
C ASP A 291 4.53 -14.26 -1.30
N VAL A 292 4.87 -13.14 -1.94
CA VAL A 292 4.26 -12.70 -3.21
C VAL A 292 4.53 -13.69 -4.37
N ARG A 293 5.52 -14.58 -4.23
CA ARG A 293 5.88 -15.57 -5.24
C ARG A 293 5.00 -16.82 -5.17
N ALA A 294 4.35 -17.06 -4.04
CA ALA A 294 3.38 -18.16 -3.85
C ALA A 294 2.09 -17.97 -4.67
N GLY A 295 1.93 -16.80 -5.28
CA GLY A 295 0.78 -16.46 -6.09
C GLY A 295 0.01 -15.27 -5.54
N PRO A 296 -1.18 -15.01 -6.07
CA PRO A 296 -1.96 -13.86 -5.66
C PRO A 296 -2.56 -14.05 -4.27
N ASN A 297 -2.26 -13.12 -3.38
CA ASN A 297 -2.72 -13.16 -1.99
C ASN A 297 -3.85 -12.14 -1.78
N ALA A 298 -4.97 -12.60 -1.20
CA ALA A 298 -6.12 -11.73 -0.89
C ALA A 298 -5.77 -10.62 0.11
N ASP A 299 -4.81 -10.88 0.99
CA ASP A 299 -4.34 -9.96 2.04
C ASP A 299 -3.36 -8.90 1.55
N CYS A 300 -2.88 -8.99 0.31
CA CYS A 300 -1.89 -8.06 -0.22
C CYS A 300 -2.46 -6.64 -0.26
N ILE A 301 -1.86 -5.70 0.48
CA ILE A 301 -2.30 -4.30 0.53
C ILE A 301 -1.87 -3.46 -0.68
N GLY A 302 -1.17 -4.03 -1.67
CA GLY A 302 -0.79 -3.32 -2.89
C GLY A 302 0.21 -2.16 -2.70
N CYS A 303 1.02 -2.19 -1.64
CA CYS A 303 1.97 -1.11 -1.33
C CYS A 303 3.19 -1.04 -2.25
N GLY A 304 3.53 -2.14 -2.95
CA GLY A 304 4.63 -2.21 -3.91
C GLY A 304 6.05 -2.33 -3.31
N ASP A 305 6.19 -2.43 -1.98
CA ASP A 305 7.51 -2.50 -1.32
C ASP A 305 8.31 -3.73 -1.78
N CYS A 306 7.63 -4.87 -2.02
CA CYS A 306 8.23 -6.10 -2.56
C CYS A 306 8.80 -5.91 -3.97
N GLN A 307 8.11 -5.16 -4.84
CA GLN A 307 8.57 -4.85 -6.19
C GLN A 307 9.87 -4.03 -6.15
N ASP A 308 9.90 -2.98 -5.32
CA ASP A 308 11.07 -2.10 -5.23
C ASP A 308 12.31 -2.85 -4.72
N ALA A 309 12.13 -3.70 -3.71
CA ALA A 309 13.20 -4.53 -3.15
C ALA A 309 13.71 -5.57 -4.18
N CYS A 310 12.79 -6.26 -4.86
CA CYS A 310 13.17 -7.22 -5.90
C CYS A 310 13.91 -6.52 -7.05
N ASP A 311 13.41 -5.40 -7.54
CA ASP A 311 14.06 -4.65 -8.62
C ASP A 311 15.44 -4.11 -8.19
N ALA A 312 15.60 -3.68 -6.94
CA ALA A 312 16.90 -3.27 -6.41
C ALA A 312 17.89 -4.44 -6.38
N ARG A 313 17.45 -5.62 -5.91
CA ARG A 313 18.26 -6.84 -5.92
C ARG A 313 18.65 -7.27 -7.34
N MET A 314 17.69 -7.28 -8.27
CA MET A 314 17.93 -7.65 -9.67
C MET A 314 18.95 -6.72 -10.33
N ARG A 315 18.82 -5.41 -10.12
CA ARG A 315 19.82 -4.43 -10.61
C ARG A 315 21.20 -4.66 -10.01
N ALA A 316 21.29 -4.90 -8.69
CA ALA A 316 22.56 -5.16 -8.02
C ALA A 316 23.26 -6.44 -8.54
N TRP A 317 22.47 -7.44 -8.94
CA TRP A 317 22.97 -8.70 -9.49
C TRP A 317 23.08 -8.72 -11.03
N GLN A 318 22.84 -7.58 -11.69
CA GLN A 318 22.88 -7.43 -13.15
C GLN A 318 21.89 -8.33 -13.91
N PHE A 319 20.70 -8.56 -13.34
CA PHE A 319 19.58 -9.20 -14.02
C PHE A 319 18.49 -8.17 -14.40
N PRO A 320 17.66 -8.45 -15.43
CA PRO A 320 16.57 -7.54 -15.79
C PRO A 320 15.58 -7.33 -14.61
N PRO A 321 15.11 -6.10 -14.33
CA PRO A 321 14.09 -5.89 -13.30
C PRO A 321 12.71 -6.43 -13.73
N GLY A 322 11.69 -6.29 -12.89
CA GLY A 322 10.30 -6.58 -13.24
C GLY A 322 9.86 -8.03 -13.07
N LEU A 323 10.52 -8.80 -12.19
CA LEU A 323 10.00 -10.11 -11.75
C LEU A 323 8.70 -9.95 -10.95
N LEU A 324 8.59 -8.85 -10.21
CA LEU A 324 7.43 -8.44 -9.45
C LEU A 324 6.84 -7.19 -10.10
N ARG A 325 5.54 -7.21 -10.43
CA ARG A 325 4.88 -6.06 -11.06
C ARG A 325 3.48 -5.83 -10.49
N TYR A 326 3.17 -4.58 -10.20
CA TYR A 326 1.79 -4.14 -10.02
C TYR A 326 1.13 -3.99 -11.41
N ALA A 327 0.30 -4.96 -11.78
CA ALA A 327 -0.23 -5.07 -13.13
C ALA A 327 -1.64 -5.66 -13.12
N ARG A 328 -2.35 -5.51 -14.25
CA ARG A 328 -3.61 -6.20 -14.48
C ARG A 328 -3.34 -7.69 -14.76
N PRO A 329 -4.15 -8.62 -14.22
CA PRO A 329 -4.01 -10.04 -14.53
C PRO A 329 -4.06 -10.33 -16.05
N SER A 330 -4.94 -9.64 -16.79
CA SER A 330 -5.05 -9.74 -18.25
C SER A 330 -3.74 -9.38 -18.96
N ALA A 331 -3.08 -8.29 -18.54
CA ALA A 331 -1.81 -7.86 -19.11
C ALA A 331 -0.70 -8.89 -18.90
N MET A 332 -0.70 -9.62 -17.79
CA MET A 332 0.25 -10.72 -17.56
C MET A 332 0.00 -11.95 -18.43
N GLN A 333 -1.25 -12.16 -18.82
CA GLN A 333 -1.66 -13.21 -19.73
C GLN A 333 -1.60 -12.79 -21.20
N HIS A 334 -1.00 -11.62 -21.52
CA HIS A 334 -0.95 -11.03 -22.86
C HIS A 334 -2.35 -10.84 -23.48
N ARG A 335 -3.38 -10.68 -22.64
CA ARG A 335 -4.75 -10.35 -23.06
C ARG A 335 -4.94 -8.83 -23.06
N PRO A 336 -5.71 -8.27 -24.01
CA PRO A 336 -6.00 -6.84 -24.02
C PRO A 336 -6.80 -6.47 -22.77
N SER A 337 -6.28 -5.52 -21.98
CA SER A 337 -6.98 -5.02 -20.80
C SER A 337 -8.00 -3.95 -21.18
N ARG A 338 -9.22 -4.03 -20.64
CA ARG A 338 -10.26 -3.03 -20.88
C ARG A 338 -10.36 -2.08 -19.68
N TRP A 339 -10.29 -0.78 -19.93
CA TRP A 339 -10.47 0.24 -18.90
C TRP A 339 -11.94 0.49 -18.58
N VAL A 340 -12.79 0.42 -19.61
CA VAL A 340 -14.25 0.55 -19.49
C VAL A 340 -14.84 -0.83 -19.23
N ARG A 341 -15.32 -1.04 -18.01
CA ARG A 341 -15.89 -2.31 -17.53
C ARG A 341 -17.27 -2.06 -16.92
N PRO A 342 -18.19 -3.04 -16.90
CA PRO A 342 -19.52 -2.87 -16.32
C PRO A 342 -19.50 -2.34 -14.88
N ARG A 343 -18.59 -2.86 -14.04
CA ARG A 343 -18.42 -2.39 -12.65
C ARG A 343 -17.89 -0.96 -12.56
N THR A 344 -16.94 -0.59 -13.44
CA THR A 344 -16.43 0.78 -13.51
C THR A 344 -17.52 1.75 -13.93
N LEU A 345 -18.32 1.41 -14.95
CA LEU A 345 -19.42 2.22 -15.42
C LEU A 345 -20.51 2.39 -14.36
N ALA A 346 -20.87 1.32 -13.65
CA ALA A 346 -21.83 1.38 -12.56
C ALA A 346 -21.35 2.31 -11.45
N ALA A 347 -20.11 2.13 -10.96
CA ALA A 347 -19.55 2.96 -9.89
C ALA A 347 -19.39 4.44 -10.32
N ALA A 348 -18.93 4.69 -11.55
CA ALA A 348 -18.82 6.04 -12.09
C ALA A 348 -20.19 6.70 -12.28
N GLY A 349 -21.17 5.96 -12.80
CA GLY A 349 -22.55 6.43 -12.95
C GLY A 349 -23.20 6.78 -11.61
N THR A 350 -23.04 5.92 -10.60
CA THR A 350 -23.51 6.21 -9.23
C THR A 350 -22.82 7.44 -8.65
N LEU A 351 -21.50 7.58 -8.82
CA LEU A 351 -20.76 8.74 -8.33
C LEU A 351 -21.25 10.03 -8.99
N LEU A 352 -21.43 10.03 -10.32
CA LEU A 352 -21.95 11.18 -11.07
C LEU A 352 -23.38 11.53 -10.65
N ALA A 353 -24.25 10.53 -10.43
CA ALA A 353 -25.61 10.75 -9.95
C ALA A 353 -25.61 11.41 -8.55
N LEU A 354 -24.80 10.92 -7.62
CA LEU A 354 -24.68 11.50 -6.27
C LEU A 354 -24.14 12.94 -6.32
N LEU A 355 -23.15 13.22 -7.16
CA LEU A 355 -22.62 14.58 -7.35
C LEU A 355 -23.66 15.51 -7.98
N ALA A 356 -24.45 15.04 -8.95
CA ALA A 356 -25.51 15.82 -9.58
C ALA A 356 -26.64 16.15 -8.59
N ILE A 357 -27.03 15.18 -7.76
CA ILE A 357 -27.99 15.41 -6.66
C ILE A 357 -27.44 16.45 -5.69
N GLY A 358 -26.17 16.30 -5.27
CA GLY A 358 -25.51 17.26 -4.39
C GLY A 358 -25.49 18.66 -4.98
N LEU A 359 -25.14 18.81 -6.26
CA LEU A 359 -25.09 20.11 -6.94
C LEU A 359 -26.48 20.75 -7.10
N HIS A 360 -27.54 19.95 -7.23
CA HIS A 360 -28.92 20.45 -7.29
C HIS A 360 -29.42 20.96 -5.93
N HIS A 361 -28.83 20.50 -4.83
CA HIS A 361 -29.22 20.90 -3.47
C HIS A 361 -28.38 22.05 -2.88
N LEU A 362 -27.25 22.40 -3.53
CA LEU A 362 -26.43 23.57 -3.23
C LEU A 362 -26.97 24.80 -3.97
#